data_AF-A0A8C7H4I7-F1
#
_entry.id   AF-A0A8C7H4I7-F1
#
_cell.length_a   1.000
_cell.length_b   1.000
_cell.length_c   1.000
_cell.angle_alpha   90.00
_cell.angle_beta   90.00
_cell.angle_gamma   90.00
#
_symmetry.space_group_name_H-M   'P 1'
#
loop_
_entity.id
_entity.type
_entity.pdbx_description
1 polymer ?
#
loop_
_entity_poly.entity_id
_entity_poly.type
_entity_poly.pdbx_seq_one_letter_code
_entity_poly.pdbx_strand_id
1 'polypeptide(L)'
;MAEYIHVVRRALGQLGGHGGVKGLFVQLFRANDVKTGALIGVDKYGNKYFEDTRYFFGRHRWVIYTTEMNGKNTMWEVDGSMVPAEWHRWLHCMTDNPPTTHPPTPKKFLAEVHQFNVSEDPRVGAPKGSVT
;
A
#
# COMPACT_ATOMS: atom_id res chain seq x y z
N MET A 1 -7.44 16.09 33.12
CA MET A 1 -8.06 17.06 32.18
C MET A 1 -7.13 17.38 31.00
N ALA A 2 -5.85 17.72 31.22
CA ALA A 2 -4.90 18.04 30.14
C ALA A 2 -4.65 16.89 29.14
N GLU A 3 -4.52 15.65 29.62
CA GLU A 3 -4.32 14.45 28.79
C GLU A 3 -5.42 14.25 27.72
N TYR A 4 -6.68 14.46 28.09
CA TYR A 4 -7.82 14.29 27.18
C TYR A 4 -7.82 15.31 26.03
N ILE A 5 -7.33 16.52 26.28
CA ILE A 5 -7.25 17.56 25.24
C ILE A 5 -6.29 17.11 24.12
N HIS A 6 -5.19 16.42 24.47
CA HIS A 6 -4.27 15.88 23.48
C HIS A 6 -4.89 14.74 22.66
N VAL A 7 -5.66 13.86 23.30
CA VAL A 7 -6.39 12.78 22.61
C VAL A 7 -7.43 13.35 21.64
N VAL A 8 -8.23 14.32 22.08
CA VAL A 8 -9.25 14.97 21.26
C VAL A 8 -8.61 15.74 20.11
N ARG A 9 -7.54 16.50 20.35
CA ARG A 9 -6.78 17.19 19.29
C ARG A 9 -6.23 16.21 18.26
N ARG A 10 -5.72 15.06 18.70
CA ARG A 10 -5.21 14.01 17.80
C ARG A 10 -6.35 13.40 16.96
N ALA A 11 -7.49 13.12 17.56
CA ALA A 11 -8.68 12.61 16.86
C ALA A 11 -9.22 13.61 15.82
N LEU A 12 -9.29 14.89 16.17
CA LEU A 12 -9.67 15.96 15.23
C LEU A 12 -8.64 16.11 14.10
N GLY A 13 -7.35 15.98 14.40
CA GLY A 13 -6.29 15.96 13.39
C GLY A 13 -6.39 14.76 12.44
N GLN A 14 -6.82 13.60 12.93
CA GLN A 14 -7.08 12.42 12.09
C GLN A 14 -8.26 12.64 11.14
N LEU A 15 -9.35 13.26 11.60
CA LEU A 15 -10.49 13.62 10.77
C LEU A 15 -10.10 14.58 9.62
N GLY A 16 -9.27 15.57 9.91
CA GLY A 16 -8.74 16.48 8.89
C GLY A 16 -7.77 15.80 7.92
N GLY A 17 -6.87 14.96 8.43
CA GLY A 17 -5.85 14.28 7.63
C GLY A 17 -6.39 13.26 6.62
N HIS A 18 -7.56 12.68 6.89
CA HIS A 18 -8.21 11.72 6.00
C HIS A 18 -9.12 12.35 4.94
N GLY A 19 -9.13 13.68 4.79
CA GLY A 19 -10.01 14.37 3.84
C GLY A 19 -11.48 14.41 4.30
N GLY A 20 -11.69 14.46 5.61
CA GLY A 20 -13.00 14.54 6.24
C GLY A 20 -13.63 13.18 6.55
N VAL A 21 -14.90 13.22 6.95
CA VAL A 21 -15.64 12.07 7.49
C VAL A 21 -15.76 10.93 6.47
N LYS A 22 -15.99 11.25 5.19
CA LYS A 22 -16.07 10.23 4.13
C LYS A 22 -14.77 9.47 3.95
N GLY A 23 -13.63 10.16 3.88
CA GLY A 23 -12.32 9.50 3.73
C GLY A 23 -11.96 8.68 4.96
N LEU A 24 -12.29 9.18 6.16
CA LEU A 24 -12.15 8.42 7.40
C LEU A 24 -12.99 7.14 7.42
N PHE A 25 -14.24 7.18 6.96
CA PHE A 25 -15.07 5.97 6.83
C PHE A 25 -14.51 4.98 5.81
N VAL A 26 -14.09 5.46 4.63
CA VAL A 26 -13.45 4.61 3.63
C VAL A 26 -12.20 3.95 4.18
N GLN A 27 -11.36 4.72 4.89
CA GLN A 27 -10.16 4.21 5.55
C GLN A 27 -10.51 3.15 6.59
N LEU A 28 -11.51 3.42 7.43
CA LEU A 28 -11.95 2.53 8.49
C LEU A 28 -12.47 1.20 7.92
N PHE A 29 -13.31 1.23 6.89
CA PHE A 29 -13.88 0.01 6.29
C PHE A 29 -12.90 -0.74 5.39
N ARG A 30 -11.92 -0.07 4.77
CA ARG A 30 -10.93 -0.73 3.89
C ARG A 30 -9.69 -1.22 4.63
N ALA A 31 -9.15 -0.41 5.54
CA ALA A 31 -7.89 -0.68 6.21
C ALA A 31 -8.06 -1.16 7.67
N ASN A 32 -9.29 -1.12 8.22
CA ASN A 32 -9.59 -1.39 9.64
C ASN A 32 -8.76 -0.56 10.64
N ASP A 33 -8.09 0.50 10.17
CA ASP A 33 -7.16 1.32 10.93
C ASP A 33 -7.23 2.78 10.43
N VAL A 34 -7.22 3.74 11.35
CA VAL A 34 -7.44 5.18 11.05
C VAL A 34 -6.13 5.96 11.20
N LYS A 35 -5.01 5.32 10.90
CA LYS A 35 -3.69 5.93 10.99
C LYS A 35 -3.53 7.05 9.98
N THR A 36 -2.89 8.13 10.43
CA THR A 36 -2.37 9.20 9.59
C THR A 36 -0.84 9.15 9.63
N GLY A 37 -0.21 9.43 8.50
CA GLY A 37 1.24 9.39 8.34
C GLY A 37 1.68 10.28 7.18
N ALA A 38 3.00 10.45 7.02
CA ALA A 38 3.56 11.18 5.91
C ALA A 38 3.44 10.35 4.62
N LEU A 39 2.96 10.96 3.54
CA LEU A 39 2.91 10.32 2.23
C LEU A 39 4.33 10.30 1.63
N ILE A 40 4.91 9.11 1.50
CA ILE A 40 6.26 8.90 0.95
C ILE A 40 6.23 8.84 -0.59
N GLY A 41 5.16 8.29 -1.14
CA GLY A 41 4.98 8.26 -2.58
C GLY A 41 3.73 7.52 -3.01
N VAL A 42 3.50 7.57 -4.32
CA VAL A 42 2.41 6.88 -5.01
C VAL A 42 3.03 6.07 -6.13
N ASP A 43 2.64 4.80 -6.25
CA ASP A 43 3.10 4.00 -7.39
C ASP A 43 2.28 4.28 -8.66
N LYS A 44 2.72 3.66 -9.76
CA LYS A 44 2.06 3.73 -11.07
C LYS A 44 0.61 3.20 -11.09
N TYR A 45 0.21 2.43 -10.08
CA TYR A 45 -1.14 1.86 -9.96
C TYR A 45 -2.06 2.70 -9.06
N GLY A 46 -1.50 3.71 -8.39
CA GLY A 46 -2.24 4.55 -7.45
C GLY A 46 -2.23 4.04 -6.01
N ASN A 47 -1.43 3.01 -5.68
CA ASN A 47 -1.21 2.65 -4.28
C ASN A 47 -0.38 3.73 -3.61
N LYS A 48 -0.82 4.15 -2.43
CA LYS A 48 -0.20 5.25 -1.66
C LYS A 48 0.56 4.68 -0.47
N TYR A 49 1.82 5.05 -0.35
CA TYR A 49 2.72 4.55 0.67
C TYR A 49 2.96 5.60 1.74
N PHE A 50 2.75 5.22 3.00
CA PHE A 50 2.84 6.11 4.14
C PHE A 50 3.87 5.62 5.14
N GLU A 51 4.51 6.58 5.81
CA GLU A 51 5.42 6.33 6.90
C GLU A 51 5.14 7.25 8.09
N ASP A 52 5.26 6.70 9.30
CA ASP A 52 5.26 7.45 10.54
C ASP A 52 6.12 6.73 11.59
N THR A 53 7.29 7.32 11.85
CA THR A 53 8.31 6.83 12.81
C THR A 53 7.86 6.89 14.27
N ARG A 54 6.72 7.54 14.56
CA ARG A 54 6.12 7.55 15.90
C ARG A 54 5.49 6.21 16.27
N TYR A 55 5.18 5.36 15.29
CA TYR A 55 4.69 4.01 15.56
C TYR A 55 5.85 3.03 15.75
N PHE A 56 5.55 1.94 16.46
CA PHE A 56 6.49 0.84 16.64
C PHE A 56 6.90 0.19 15.31
N PHE A 57 8.08 -0.43 15.31
CA PHE A 57 8.60 -1.19 14.17
C PHE A 57 7.57 -2.23 13.67
N GLY A 58 7.39 -2.31 12.35
CA GLY A 58 6.33 -3.11 11.72
C GLY A 58 4.96 -2.42 11.55
N ARG A 59 4.65 -1.34 12.30
CA ARG A 59 3.44 -0.51 12.06
C ARG A 59 3.75 0.88 11.49
N HIS A 60 5.02 1.27 11.46
CA HIS A 60 5.50 2.56 10.99
C HIS A 60 5.36 2.76 9.47
N ARG A 61 5.35 1.69 8.65
CA ARG A 61 5.12 1.75 7.21
C ARG A 61 3.83 1.01 6.86
N TRP A 62 3.01 1.61 6.00
CA TRP A 62 1.80 0.96 5.48
C TRP A 62 1.46 1.45 4.07
N VAL A 63 0.63 0.68 3.39
CA VAL A 63 0.12 0.99 2.06
C VAL A 63 -1.40 1.14 2.11
N ILE A 64 -1.92 2.12 1.38
CA ILE A 64 -3.33 2.23 1.05
C ILE A 64 -3.47 1.81 -0.41
N TYR A 65 -4.13 0.67 -0.62
CA TYR A 65 -4.32 0.11 -1.96
C TYR A 65 -5.27 0.96 -2.80
N THR A 66 -5.00 0.98 -4.10
CA THR A 66 -5.86 1.57 -5.12
C THR A 66 -7.23 0.85 -5.18
N THR A 67 -8.23 1.54 -5.69
CA THR A 67 -9.59 0.99 -5.89
C THR A 67 -9.70 0.17 -7.17
N GLU A 68 -8.78 0.38 -8.12
CA GLU A 68 -8.72 -0.33 -9.37
C GLU A 68 -7.26 -0.61 -9.75
N MET A 69 -6.95 -1.88 -10.04
CA MET A 69 -5.63 -2.28 -10.52
C MET A 69 -5.77 -3.25 -11.69
N ASN A 70 -5.09 -2.94 -12.81
CA ASN A 70 -5.09 -3.75 -14.04
C ASN A 70 -6.52 -4.13 -14.51
N GLY A 71 -7.48 -3.21 -14.39
CA GLY A 71 -8.88 -3.40 -14.80
C GLY A 71 -9.74 -4.26 -13.86
N LYS A 72 -9.22 -4.65 -12.69
CA LYS A 72 -9.99 -5.34 -11.64
C LYS A 72 -10.39 -4.33 -10.55
N ASN A 73 -11.65 -4.38 -10.12
CA ASN A 73 -12.15 -3.57 -9.01
C ASN A 73 -11.62 -4.12 -7.66
N THR A 74 -10.57 -3.50 -7.14
CA THR A 74 -9.92 -3.84 -5.86
C THR A 74 -10.38 -2.93 -4.72
N MET A 75 -11.60 -2.39 -4.83
CA MET A 75 -12.22 -1.56 -3.79
C MET A 75 -12.24 -2.33 -2.45
N TRP A 76 -12.68 -3.59 -2.49
CA TRP A 76 -12.82 -4.49 -1.34
C TRP A 76 -11.94 -5.73 -1.42
N GLU A 77 -11.59 -6.18 -2.62
CA GLU A 77 -10.66 -7.28 -2.86
C GLU A 77 -9.22 -6.76 -2.90
N VAL A 78 -8.73 -6.30 -1.75
CA VAL A 78 -7.32 -5.91 -1.61
C VAL A 78 -6.46 -7.15 -1.43
N ASP A 79 -5.34 -7.21 -2.16
CA ASP A 79 -4.38 -8.30 -2.06
C ASP A 79 -2.96 -7.74 -1.84
N GLY A 80 -2.19 -8.39 -0.96
CA GLY A 80 -0.79 -8.04 -0.70
C GLY A 80 0.10 -8.17 -1.93
N SER A 81 -0.28 -9.03 -2.88
CA SER A 81 0.44 -9.20 -4.14
C SER A 81 0.33 -8.01 -5.09
N MET A 82 -0.53 -7.02 -4.81
CA MET A 82 -0.70 -5.81 -5.62
C MET A 82 0.48 -4.83 -5.51
N VAL A 83 1.35 -4.99 -4.52
CA VAL A 83 2.51 -4.11 -4.33
C VAL A 83 3.58 -4.45 -5.37
N PRO A 84 4.02 -3.49 -6.21
CA PRO A 84 5.10 -3.71 -7.17
C PRO A 84 6.42 -3.99 -6.45
N ALA A 85 7.31 -4.74 -7.10
CA ALA A 85 8.58 -5.19 -6.53
C ALA A 85 9.46 -4.06 -5.95
N GLU A 86 9.41 -2.87 -6.53
CA GLU A 86 10.17 -1.70 -6.09
C GLU A 86 9.74 -1.23 -4.69
N TRP A 87 8.42 -1.14 -4.48
CA TRP A 87 7.82 -0.73 -3.23
C TRP A 87 7.78 -1.87 -2.20
N HIS A 88 7.77 -3.12 -2.65
CA HIS A 88 7.83 -4.30 -1.78
C HIS A 88 9.08 -4.28 -0.89
N ARG A 89 10.25 -3.92 -1.43
CA ARG A 89 11.49 -3.84 -0.65
C ARG A 89 11.40 -2.83 0.50
N TRP A 90 10.83 -1.66 0.23
CA TRP A 90 10.69 -0.60 1.23
C TRP A 90 9.60 -0.92 2.27
N LEU A 91 8.45 -1.44 1.82
CA LEU A 91 7.33 -1.82 2.69
C LEU A 91 7.73 -2.93 3.67
N HIS A 92 8.50 -3.92 3.21
CA HIS A 92 9.01 -5.01 4.04
C HIS A 92 10.32 -4.69 4.78
N CYS A 93 10.68 -3.40 4.89
CA CYS A 93 11.87 -2.95 5.64
C CYS A 93 13.18 -3.61 5.19
N MET A 94 13.29 -4.04 3.93
CA MET A 94 14.54 -4.56 3.37
C MET A 94 15.53 -3.43 3.04
N THR A 95 15.01 -2.22 2.86
CA THR A 95 15.74 -0.99 2.58
C THR A 95 15.02 0.16 3.24
N ASP A 96 15.78 1.14 3.74
CA ASP A 96 15.23 2.40 4.25
C ASP A 96 14.90 3.38 3.13
N ASN A 97 15.59 3.22 2.01
CA ASN A 97 15.44 4.08 0.86
C ASN A 97 14.18 3.73 0.06
N PRO A 98 13.21 4.65 -0.10
CA PRO A 98 12.06 4.43 -0.94
C PRO A 98 12.45 4.47 -2.43
N PRO A 99 11.69 3.82 -3.31
CA PRO A 99 11.96 3.83 -4.75
C PRO A 99 11.85 5.23 -5.36
N THR A 100 11.16 6.16 -4.71
CA THR A 100 11.12 7.59 -5.08
C THR A 100 12.51 8.23 -5.04
N THR A 101 13.34 7.87 -4.07
CA THR A 101 14.70 8.42 -3.88
C THR A 101 15.75 7.57 -4.59
N HIS A 102 15.56 6.25 -4.60
CA HIS A 102 16.47 5.28 -5.21
C HIS A 102 15.71 4.39 -6.20
N PRO A 103 15.49 4.85 -7.43
CA PRO A 103 14.78 4.05 -8.43
C PRO A 103 15.58 2.77 -8.73
N PRO A 104 14.91 1.63 -8.92
CA PRO A 104 15.58 0.40 -9.27
C PRO A 104 16.20 0.50 -10.67
N THR A 105 17.34 -0.17 -10.86
CA THR A 105 18.00 -0.22 -12.16
C THR A 105 17.11 -0.93 -13.17
N PRO A 106 16.64 -0.26 -14.25
CA PRO A 106 15.82 -0.90 -15.25
C PRO A 106 16.65 -1.95 -15.99
N LYS A 107 16.17 -3.19 -16.03
CA LYS A 107 16.76 -4.27 -16.83
C LYS A 107 15.75 -4.68 -17.89
N LYS A 108 16.24 -5.02 -19.10
CA LYS A 108 15.40 -5.35 -20.26
C LYS A 108 14.42 -6.50 -20.03
N PHE A 109 14.69 -7.36 -19.06
CA PHE A 109 13.85 -8.51 -18.73
C PHE A 109 12.83 -8.24 -17.61
N LEU A 110 12.89 -7.06 -16.96
CA LEU A 110 11.92 -6.73 -15.91
C LEU A 110 10.56 -6.47 -16.54
N ALA A 111 9.52 -7.05 -15.94
CA ALA A 111 8.16 -6.80 -16.36
C ALA A 111 7.82 -5.31 -16.17
N GLU A 112 7.43 -4.65 -17.26
CA GLU A 112 6.98 -3.25 -17.23
C GLU A 112 5.69 -3.09 -16.43
N VAL A 113 4.81 -4.09 -16.49
CA VAL A 113 3.56 -4.15 -15.74
C VAL A 113 3.66 -5.26 -14.70
N HIS A 114 3.60 -4.87 -13.43
CA HIS A 114 3.41 -5.77 -12.29
C HIS A 114 2.07 -6.49 -12.42
N GLN A 115 2.13 -7.81 -12.34
CA GLN A 115 0.95 -8.67 -12.31
C GLN A 115 0.76 -9.16 -10.88
N PHE A 116 -0.43 -8.94 -10.33
CA PHE A 116 -0.82 -9.46 -9.03
C PHE A 116 -1.10 -10.98 -9.13
N ASN A 117 -1.29 -11.63 -7.99
CA ASN A 117 -1.53 -13.06 -7.92
C ASN A 117 -2.79 -13.46 -8.71
N VAL A 118 -2.61 -14.32 -9.70
CA VAL A 118 -3.66 -14.81 -10.62
C VAL A 118 -3.97 -16.30 -10.39
N SER A 119 -3.65 -16.84 -9.21
CA SER A 119 -3.83 -18.26 -8.90
C SER A 119 -5.25 -18.83 -9.13
N GLU A 120 -6.28 -18.00 -9.04
CA GLU A 120 -7.69 -18.39 -9.27
C GLU A 120 -8.19 -18.07 -10.68
N ASP A 121 -7.37 -17.42 -11.52
CA ASP A 121 -7.75 -17.05 -12.88
C ASP A 121 -7.67 -18.28 -13.81
N PRO A 122 -8.78 -18.68 -14.46
CA PRO A 122 -8.80 -19.81 -15.39
C PRO A 122 -7.82 -19.68 -16.56
N ARG A 123 -7.33 -18.46 -16.85
CA ARG A 123 -6.35 -18.17 -17.90
C ARG A 123 -4.92 -18.59 -17.53
N VAL A 124 -4.64 -18.80 -16.25
CA VAL A 124 -3.33 -19.28 -15.78
C VAL A 124 -3.28 -20.79 -15.97
N GLY A 125 -2.80 -21.20 -17.14
CA GLY A 125 -2.67 -22.60 -17.49
C GLY A 125 -1.83 -23.36 -16.47
N ALA A 126 -2.28 -24.57 -16.12
CA ALA A 126 -1.49 -25.53 -15.35
C ALA A 126 -0.10 -25.73 -15.99
N PRO A 127 0.95 -26.03 -15.21
CA PRO A 127 2.29 -26.22 -15.74
C PRO A 127 2.26 -27.26 -16.86
N LYS A 128 2.51 -26.82 -18.10
CA LYS A 128 2.79 -27.73 -19.20
C LYS A 128 4.13 -28.37 -18.86
N GLY A 129 4.11 -29.67 -18.53
CA GLY A 129 5.30 -30.40 -18.12
C GLY A 129 6.48 -30.06 -19.04
N SER A 130 7.55 -29.53 -18.46
CA SER A 130 8.77 -29.25 -19.19
C SER A 130 9.46 -30.59 -19.43
N VAL A 131 9.08 -31.27 -20.53
CA VAL A 131 9.79 -32.46 -20.99
C VAL A 131 11.20 -32.00 -21.34
N THR A 132 12.17 -32.50 -20.57
CA THR A 132 13.60 -32.32 -20.80
C THR A 132 14.08 -33.41 -21.73
#